data_AF-A0A0A0D4I7-F1
#
_entry.id   AF-A0A0A0D4I7-F1
#
_cell.length_a   1.000
_cell.length_b   1.000
_cell.length_c   1.000
_cell.angle_alpha   90.00
_cell.angle_beta   90.00
_cell.angle_gamma   90.00
#
_symmetry.space_group_name_H-M   'P 1'
#
loop_
_entity.id
_entity.type
_entity.pdbx_description
1 polymer ?
#
loop_
_entity_poly.entity_id
_entity_poly.type
_entity_poly.pdbx_seq_one_letter_code
_entity_poly.pdbx_strand_id
1 'polypeptide(L)'
;EEAAAVGMDMVLHLRDVVFTRPGANGKTIGELKAQADAAARHGVYIAGITRMERPLPVLDGTALHHGDVITLQGAASDVDRAAKLLGYEIAPSDKTDFVYLGLGILLGLLVGLITARVGGIPLTLGSGGGALLSGLVFGWLRAKHPTFGAMPSAAGQILKDFGLAAFVACVGLSSGAQAWTTLQQSGAAIFVLGLVVTLVPLVLTLLFGRYVLRYDNAAILAGALSGSRSANPAFGAVLDKAGNSVPTVPFAITYAMANVLLTILGPLVVGLV
;
A
#
# COMPACT_ATOMS: atom_id res chain seq x y z
N GLU A 1 -24.16 -55.35 8.47
CA GLU A 1 -25.20 -54.34 8.71
C GLU A 1 -24.53 -52.98 8.59
N GLU A 2 -24.53 -52.50 7.36
CA GLU A 2 -23.86 -51.29 6.90
C GLU A 2 -24.89 -50.16 7.01
N ALA A 3 -24.99 -49.56 8.20
CA ALA A 3 -25.93 -48.48 8.47
C ALA A 3 -25.31 -47.14 8.06
N ALA A 4 -25.47 -46.80 6.78
CA ALA A 4 -25.83 -45.48 6.30
C ALA A 4 -25.28 -44.27 7.09
N ALA A 5 -24.03 -43.89 6.82
CA ALA A 5 -23.58 -42.50 6.98
C ALA A 5 -24.18 -41.65 5.85
N VAL A 6 -25.49 -41.40 5.91
CA VAL A 6 -26.21 -40.52 5.00
C VAL A 6 -26.22 -39.12 5.59
N GLY A 7 -25.49 -38.21 4.93
CA GLY A 7 -25.89 -36.80 4.84
C GLY A 7 -25.35 -35.85 5.90
N MET A 8 -24.04 -35.63 5.95
CA MET A 8 -23.48 -34.34 6.41
C MET A 8 -22.27 -33.96 5.54
N ASP A 9 -22.50 -33.76 4.23
CA ASP A 9 -21.64 -32.87 3.46
C ASP A 9 -21.88 -31.44 3.98
N MET A 10 -21.29 -31.13 5.14
CA MET A 10 -21.29 -29.76 5.62
C MET A 10 -20.31 -28.99 4.72
N VAL A 11 -20.85 -28.30 3.72
CA VAL A 11 -20.08 -27.38 2.90
C VAL A 11 -19.55 -26.28 3.81
N LEU A 12 -18.27 -26.37 4.15
CA LEU A 12 -17.58 -25.36 4.93
C LEU A 12 -17.40 -24.12 4.05
N HIS A 13 -18.08 -23.03 4.40
CA HIS A 13 -17.93 -21.76 3.72
C HIS A 13 -16.75 -21.00 4.33
N LEU A 14 -15.85 -20.55 3.46
CA LEU A 14 -14.81 -19.58 3.79
C LEU A 14 -15.34 -18.18 3.50
N ARG A 15 -15.26 -17.28 4.49
CA ARG A 15 -15.58 -15.87 4.29
C ARG A 15 -14.55 -14.97 4.94
N ASP A 16 -14.14 -13.94 4.21
CA ASP A 16 -13.23 -12.93 4.70
C ASP A 16 -14.03 -11.76 5.29
N VAL A 17 -13.65 -11.35 6.50
CA VAL A 17 -14.33 -10.27 7.24
C VAL A 17 -13.29 -9.24 7.68
N VAL A 18 -13.53 -7.96 7.36
CA VAL A 18 -12.72 -6.86 7.87
C VAL A 18 -13.12 -6.56 9.31
N PHE A 19 -12.17 -6.69 10.22
CA PHE A 19 -12.36 -6.39 11.63
C PHE A 19 -12.61 -4.90 11.83
N THR A 20 -13.85 -4.55 12.17
CA THR A 20 -14.32 -3.16 12.33
C THR A 20 -15.17 -2.99 13.59
N ARG A 21 -15.21 -3.99 14.48
CA ARG A 21 -16.00 -3.99 15.71
C ARG A 21 -15.65 -2.82 16.65
N PRO A 22 -16.58 -1.89 16.93
CA PRO A 22 -16.34 -0.75 17.83
C PRO A 22 -15.94 -1.21 19.24
N GLY A 23 -14.95 -0.55 19.85
CA GLY A 23 -14.50 -0.86 21.22
C GLY A 23 -13.73 -2.19 21.38
N ALA A 24 -13.37 -2.83 20.28
CA ALA A 24 -12.62 -4.09 20.25
C ALA A 24 -11.21 -3.96 19.65
N ASN A 25 -10.79 -2.75 19.29
CA ASN A 25 -9.47 -2.48 18.74
C ASN A 25 -8.36 -2.75 19.77
N GLY A 26 -7.35 -3.54 19.39
CA GLY A 26 -6.23 -3.90 20.25
C GLY A 26 -6.52 -5.05 21.23
N LYS A 27 -7.74 -5.59 21.26
CA LYS A 27 -8.07 -6.77 22.06
C LYS A 27 -7.48 -8.03 21.44
N THR A 28 -7.12 -8.98 22.29
CA THR A 28 -6.57 -10.26 21.84
C THR A 28 -7.67 -11.20 21.36
N ILE A 29 -7.32 -12.18 20.51
CA ILE A 29 -8.25 -13.22 20.08
C ILE A 29 -8.86 -13.94 21.29
N GLY A 30 -8.06 -14.22 22.32
CA GLY A 30 -8.52 -14.86 23.56
C GLY A 30 -9.55 -14.03 24.31
N GLU A 31 -9.33 -12.72 24.44
CA GLU A 31 -10.29 -11.80 25.05
C GLU A 31 -11.60 -11.69 24.25
N LEU A 32 -11.49 -11.66 22.92
CA LEU A 32 -12.64 -11.56 22.03
C LEU A 32 -13.43 -12.86 22.00
N LYS A 33 -12.76 -14.01 22.04
CA LYS A 33 -13.39 -15.31 22.28
C LYS A 33 -14.12 -15.27 23.61
N ALA A 34 -13.47 -14.89 24.70
CA ALA A 34 -14.06 -14.84 26.05
C ALA A 34 -15.29 -13.92 26.15
N GLN A 35 -15.31 -12.80 25.41
CA GLN A 35 -16.42 -11.85 25.34
C GLN A 35 -17.51 -12.22 24.33
N ALA A 36 -17.27 -13.20 23.45
CA ALA A 36 -18.26 -13.68 22.50
C ALA A 36 -19.20 -14.70 23.17
N ASP A 37 -20.51 -14.56 22.92
CA ASP A 37 -21.54 -15.50 23.40
C ASP A 37 -21.26 -16.93 22.95
N ALA A 38 -21.69 -17.92 23.74
CA ALA A 38 -21.55 -19.34 23.41
C ALA A 38 -22.14 -19.69 22.03
N ALA A 39 -23.23 -19.01 21.64
CA ALA A 39 -23.82 -19.13 20.31
C ALA A 39 -22.93 -18.54 19.20
N ALA A 40 -22.17 -17.47 19.46
CA ALA A 40 -21.25 -16.88 18.48
C ALA A 40 -19.97 -17.70 18.29
N ARG A 41 -19.62 -18.58 19.24
CA ARG A 41 -18.46 -19.49 19.16
C ARG A 41 -18.78 -20.82 18.47
N HIS A 42 -20.06 -21.19 18.38
CA HIS A 42 -20.46 -22.48 17.87
C HIS A 42 -20.38 -22.50 16.33
N GLY A 43 -19.65 -23.47 15.79
CA GLY A 43 -19.60 -23.77 14.35
C GLY A 43 -18.70 -22.87 13.49
N VAL A 44 -17.93 -21.95 14.07
CA VAL A 44 -17.02 -21.03 13.35
C VAL A 44 -15.60 -21.13 13.84
N TYR A 45 -14.67 -21.36 12.91
CA TYR A 45 -13.23 -21.39 13.15
C TYR A 45 -12.55 -20.24 12.41
N ILE A 46 -11.50 -19.68 13.00
CA ILE A 46 -10.64 -18.71 12.31
C ILE A 46 -9.59 -19.50 11.53
N ALA A 47 -9.74 -19.54 10.21
CA ALA A 47 -8.80 -20.22 9.31
C ALA A 47 -7.52 -19.42 9.09
N GLY A 48 -7.60 -18.09 9.15
CA GLY A 48 -6.45 -17.21 8.94
C GLY A 48 -6.75 -15.78 9.33
N ILE A 49 -5.69 -15.02 9.60
CA ILE A 49 -5.76 -13.58 9.82
C ILE A 49 -4.68 -12.93 8.98
N THR A 50 -5.03 -11.88 8.24
CA THR A 50 -4.11 -11.14 7.41
C THR A 50 -4.16 -9.66 7.78
N ARG A 51 -2.99 -9.06 8.05
CA ARG A 51 -2.83 -7.61 8.26
C ARG A 51 -1.94 -7.06 7.17
N MET A 52 -2.46 -6.12 6.37
CA MET A 52 -1.73 -5.51 5.26
C MET A 52 -1.07 -6.57 4.35
N GLU A 53 -1.86 -7.56 3.92
CA GLU A 53 -1.40 -8.68 3.05
C GLU A 53 -0.35 -9.62 3.71
N ARG A 54 -0.04 -9.45 5.00
CA ARG A 54 0.86 -10.33 5.75
C ARG A 54 0.06 -11.26 6.68
N PRO A 55 0.29 -12.59 6.64
CA PRO A 55 -0.37 -13.51 7.56
C PRO A 55 0.08 -13.27 9.00
N LEU A 56 -0.89 -13.21 9.91
CA LEU A 56 -0.70 -13.16 11.35
C LEU A 56 -0.95 -14.54 11.96
N PRO A 57 -0.24 -14.90 13.03
CA PRO A 57 -0.47 -16.17 13.70
C PRO A 57 -1.84 -16.15 14.40
N VAL A 58 -2.60 -17.24 14.24
CA VAL A 58 -3.91 -17.43 14.89
C VAL A 58 -3.70 -17.99 16.30
N LEU A 59 -3.18 -17.15 17.19
CA LEU A 59 -2.91 -17.46 18.60
C LEU A 59 -3.81 -16.62 19.49
N ASP A 60 -4.20 -17.15 20.66
CA ASP A 60 -5.07 -16.40 21.58
C ASP A 60 -4.46 -15.07 22.04
N GLY A 61 -3.12 -14.95 22.06
CA GLY A 61 -2.40 -13.70 22.36
C GLY A 61 -2.27 -12.71 21.21
N THR A 62 -2.73 -13.03 19.99
CA THR A 62 -2.65 -12.12 18.85
C THR A 62 -3.63 -10.96 19.03
N ALA A 63 -3.13 -9.73 19.08
CA ALA A 63 -3.94 -8.52 19.15
C ALA A 63 -4.52 -8.16 17.77
N LEU A 64 -5.85 -8.11 17.68
CA LEU A 64 -6.57 -7.70 16.47
C LEU A 64 -6.69 -6.17 16.40
N HIS A 65 -6.41 -5.62 15.24
CA HIS A 65 -6.55 -4.19 14.96
C HIS A 65 -7.57 -3.95 13.85
N HIS A 66 -8.17 -2.76 13.87
CA HIS A 66 -9.06 -2.36 12.79
C HIS A 66 -8.37 -2.43 11.43
N GLY A 67 -9.07 -3.03 10.46
CA GLY A 67 -8.54 -3.28 9.11
C GLY A 67 -7.87 -4.63 8.93
N ASP A 68 -7.73 -5.45 9.98
CA ASP A 68 -7.34 -6.85 9.83
C ASP A 68 -8.42 -7.64 9.08
N VAL A 69 -8.00 -8.52 8.18
CA VAL A 69 -8.89 -9.44 7.47
C VAL A 69 -8.86 -10.78 8.17
N ILE A 70 -10.01 -11.21 8.69
CA ILE A 70 -10.19 -12.48 9.38
C ILE A 70 -10.92 -13.43 8.44
N THR A 71 -10.29 -14.55 8.10
CA THR A 71 -10.89 -15.61 7.32
C THR A 71 -11.60 -16.57 8.27
N LEU A 72 -12.92 -16.61 8.17
CA LEU A 72 -13.79 -17.48 8.95
C LEU A 72 -14.16 -18.72 8.15
N GLN A 73 -14.22 -19.88 8.80
CA GLN A 73 -14.61 -21.15 8.22
C GLN A 73 -15.70 -21.80 9.07
N GLY A 74 -16.81 -22.21 8.45
CA GLY A 74 -17.92 -22.84 9.16
C GLY A 74 -19.17 -23.05 8.29
N ALA A 75 -20.29 -23.39 8.92
CA ALA A 75 -21.59 -23.43 8.25
C ALA A 75 -22.05 -22.02 7.86
N ALA A 76 -22.75 -21.87 6.74
CA ALA A 76 -23.13 -20.55 6.20
C ALA A 76 -23.83 -19.65 7.23
N SER A 77 -24.78 -20.20 7.99
CA SER A 77 -25.52 -19.47 9.04
C SER A 77 -24.65 -19.02 10.21
N ASP A 78 -23.65 -19.82 10.58
CA ASP A 78 -22.76 -19.55 11.70
C ASP A 78 -21.72 -18.49 11.30
N VAL A 79 -21.17 -18.59 10.09
CA VAL A 79 -20.25 -17.59 9.54
C VAL A 79 -20.95 -16.24 9.34
N ASP A 80 -22.19 -16.21 8.83
CA ASP A 80 -22.98 -14.97 8.69
C ASP A 80 -23.22 -14.27 10.03
N ARG A 81 -23.50 -15.05 11.09
CA ARG A 81 -23.67 -14.52 12.45
C ARG A 81 -22.35 -13.94 12.98
N ALA A 82 -21.24 -14.67 12.81
CA ALA A 82 -19.93 -14.22 13.26
C ALA A 82 -19.43 -12.99 12.48
N ALA A 83 -19.66 -12.94 11.16
CA ALA A 83 -19.29 -11.82 10.31
C ALA A 83 -19.95 -10.52 10.78
N LYS A 84 -21.27 -10.53 11.04
CA LYS A 84 -22.02 -9.36 11.56
C LYS A 84 -21.50 -8.85 12.90
N LEU A 85 -20.94 -9.72 13.74
CA LEU A 85 -20.38 -9.35 15.05
C LEU A 85 -18.95 -8.81 14.95
N LEU A 86 -18.16 -9.30 13.99
CA LEU A 86 -16.75 -8.95 13.83
C LEU A 86 -16.53 -7.70 12.96
N GLY A 87 -17.41 -7.47 11.99
CA GLY A 87 -17.33 -6.29 11.15
C GLY A 87 -18.05 -6.43 9.80
N TYR A 88 -17.40 -5.92 8.76
CA TYR A 88 -17.93 -5.95 7.40
C TYR A 88 -17.39 -7.16 6.66
N GLU A 89 -18.30 -7.94 6.07
CA GLU A 89 -17.93 -9.00 5.17
C GLU A 89 -17.34 -8.43 3.88
N ILE A 90 -16.20 -8.98 3.46
CA ILE A 90 -15.67 -8.77 2.12
C ILE A 90 -16.42 -9.73 1.22
N ALA A 91 -17.42 -9.22 0.48
CA ALA A 91 -18.06 -10.02 -0.55
C ALA A 91 -16.97 -10.49 -1.54
N PRO A 92 -16.81 -11.81 -1.77
CA PRO A 92 -15.93 -12.31 -2.80
C PRO A 92 -16.40 -11.71 -4.13
N SER A 93 -15.60 -10.81 -4.68
CA SER A 93 -15.93 -10.15 -5.94
C SER A 93 -14.71 -10.24 -6.84
N ASP A 94 -14.83 -11.09 -7.85
CA ASP A 94 -13.84 -11.21 -8.93
C ASP A 94 -13.90 -10.01 -9.89
N LYS A 95 -14.86 -9.11 -9.69
CA LYS A 95 -15.04 -7.93 -10.52
C LYS A 95 -14.13 -6.82 -10.02
N THR A 96 -13.25 -6.37 -10.91
CA THR A 96 -12.47 -5.15 -10.70
C THR A 96 -13.33 -3.94 -11.03
N ASP A 97 -13.52 -3.06 -10.06
CA ASP A 97 -14.22 -1.80 -10.24
C ASP A 97 -13.31 -0.75 -10.90
N PHE A 98 -13.21 -0.83 -12.23
CA PHE A 98 -12.43 0.12 -13.03
C PHE A 98 -12.98 1.55 -12.97
N VAL A 99 -14.27 1.73 -12.67
CA VAL A 99 -14.87 3.06 -12.54
C VAL A 99 -14.33 3.74 -11.29
N TYR A 100 -14.30 3.03 -10.15
CA TYR A 100 -13.73 3.55 -8.91
C TYR A 100 -12.24 3.86 -9.06
N LEU A 101 -11.47 2.95 -9.68
CA LEU A 101 -10.05 3.16 -9.96
C LEU A 101 -9.83 4.37 -10.89
N GLY A 102 -10.57 4.43 -11.99
CA GLY A 102 -10.46 5.51 -12.98
C GLY A 102 -10.82 6.87 -12.39
N LEU A 103 -11.87 6.94 -11.56
CA LEU A 103 -12.27 8.15 -10.87
C LEU A 103 -11.19 8.60 -9.87
N GLY A 104 -10.59 7.66 -9.13
CA GLY A 104 -9.48 7.94 -8.23
C GLY A 104 -8.26 8.52 -8.96
N ILE A 105 -7.88 7.94 -10.11
CA ILE A 105 -6.78 8.46 -10.93
C ILE A 105 -7.12 9.83 -11.52
N LEU A 106 -8.32 10.00 -12.07
CA LEU A 106 -8.78 11.26 -12.65
C LEU A 106 -8.76 12.40 -11.62
N LEU A 107 -9.37 12.18 -10.45
CA LEU A 107 -9.38 13.16 -9.37
C LEU A 107 -7.97 13.42 -8.84
N GLY A 108 -7.13 12.38 -8.78
CA GLY A 108 -5.73 12.54 -8.41
C GLY A 108 -4.94 13.40 -9.37
N LEU A 109 -5.12 13.21 -10.68
CA LEU A 109 -4.51 14.07 -11.69
C LEU A 109 -5.04 15.51 -11.60
N LEU A 110 -6.35 15.69 -11.43
CA LEU A 110 -6.94 17.02 -11.26
C LEU A 110 -6.39 17.75 -10.04
N VAL A 111 -6.27 17.06 -8.90
CA VAL A 111 -5.65 17.59 -7.69
C VAL A 111 -4.16 17.89 -7.91
N GLY A 112 -3.46 17.02 -8.64
CA GLY A 112 -2.04 17.22 -8.99
C GLY A 112 -1.79 18.44 -9.89
N LEU A 113 -2.78 18.83 -10.69
CA LEU A 113 -2.74 20.05 -11.51
C LEU A 113 -2.98 21.33 -10.70
N ILE A 114 -3.53 21.22 -9.49
CA ILE A 114 -3.73 22.38 -8.61
C ILE A 114 -2.35 22.93 -8.25
N THR A 115 -2.09 24.15 -8.72
CA THR A 115 -0.84 24.86 -8.48
C THR A 115 -1.15 26.02 -7.53
N ALA A 116 -0.70 25.92 -6.28
CA ALA A 116 -0.83 26.99 -5.32
C ALA A 116 0.35 27.95 -5.46
N ARG A 117 0.10 29.26 -5.61
CA ARG A 117 1.17 30.27 -5.61
C ARG A 117 1.33 30.81 -4.21
N VAL A 118 2.38 30.42 -3.50
CA VAL A 118 2.74 30.98 -2.18
C VAL A 118 3.98 31.85 -2.37
N GLY A 119 3.86 33.15 -2.09
CA GLY A 119 4.98 34.09 -2.19
C GLY A 119 5.57 34.26 -3.60
N GLY A 120 4.80 34.00 -4.66
CA GLY A 120 5.25 34.09 -6.06
C GLY A 120 5.85 32.81 -6.64
N ILE A 121 6.08 31.77 -5.82
CA ILE A 121 6.59 30.47 -6.27
C ILE A 121 5.39 29.54 -6.55
N PRO A 122 5.29 28.95 -7.76
CA PRO A 122 4.24 27.99 -8.06
C PRO A 122 4.54 26.63 -7.39
N LEU A 123 3.88 26.36 -6.26
CA LEU A 123 3.87 25.06 -5.61
C LEU A 123 2.89 24.14 -6.33
N THR A 124 3.42 23.14 -7.02
CA THR A 124 2.63 22.04 -7.59
C THR A 124 2.93 20.74 -6.85
N LEU A 125 1.89 19.95 -6.62
CA LEU A 125 2.03 18.58 -6.12
C LEU A 125 2.55 17.62 -7.20
N GLY A 126 2.41 18.02 -8.49
CA GLY A 126 2.67 17.19 -9.65
C GLY A 126 1.60 16.11 -9.85
N SER A 127 1.55 15.56 -11.07
CA SER A 127 0.63 14.48 -11.42
C SER A 127 0.83 13.23 -10.55
N GLY A 128 2.09 12.89 -10.23
CA GLY A 128 2.42 11.77 -9.35
C GLY A 128 1.95 11.99 -7.90
N GLY A 129 2.14 13.18 -7.35
CA GLY A 129 1.77 13.49 -5.96
C GLY A 129 0.25 13.52 -5.78
N GLY A 130 -0.47 14.13 -6.72
CA GLY A 130 -1.94 14.13 -6.74
C GLY A 130 -2.53 12.73 -6.90
N ALA A 131 -1.97 11.89 -7.79
CA ALA A 131 -2.40 10.51 -7.97
C ALA A 131 -2.19 9.66 -6.70
N LEU A 132 -1.05 9.82 -6.02
CA LEU A 132 -0.76 9.12 -4.76
C LEU A 132 -1.70 9.56 -3.62
N LEU A 133 -1.92 10.86 -3.46
CA LEU A 133 -2.83 11.40 -2.44
C LEU A 133 -4.26 10.91 -2.66
N SER A 134 -4.75 10.99 -3.90
CA SER A 134 -6.07 10.45 -4.25
C SER A 134 -6.14 8.95 -4.00
N GLY A 135 -5.12 8.18 -4.43
CA GLY A 135 -5.04 6.74 -4.17
C GLY A 135 -5.09 6.40 -2.67
N LEU A 136 -4.43 7.20 -1.83
CA LEU A 136 -4.46 7.03 -0.38
C LEU A 136 -5.85 7.36 0.21
N VAL A 137 -6.50 8.43 -0.26
CA VAL A 137 -7.85 8.81 0.18
C VAL A 137 -8.89 7.77 -0.25
N PHE A 138 -8.87 7.35 -1.52
CA PHE A 138 -9.77 6.32 -2.06
C PHE A 138 -9.49 4.95 -1.43
N GLY A 139 -8.23 4.65 -1.11
CA GLY A 139 -7.86 3.45 -0.36
C GLY A 139 -8.37 3.48 1.08
N TRP A 140 -8.24 4.61 1.77
CA TRP A 140 -8.77 4.80 3.12
C TRP A 140 -10.31 4.73 3.16
N LEU A 141 -10.97 5.35 2.18
CA LEU A 141 -12.43 5.33 2.07
C LEU A 141 -12.94 3.89 1.90
N ARG A 142 -12.28 3.09 1.05
CA ARG A 142 -12.57 1.65 0.89
C ARG A 142 -12.25 0.86 2.16
N ALA A 143 -11.15 1.16 2.85
CA ALA A 143 -10.79 0.48 4.09
C ALA A 143 -11.85 0.69 5.20
N LYS A 144 -12.49 1.86 5.22
CA LYS A 144 -13.59 2.18 6.14
C LYS A 144 -14.93 1.57 5.69
N HIS A 145 -15.18 1.54 4.38
CA HIS A 145 -16.41 1.03 3.78
C HIS A 145 -16.08 0.06 2.64
N PRO A 146 -15.83 -1.23 2.93
CA PRO A 146 -15.40 -2.22 1.93
C PRO A 146 -16.52 -2.68 0.98
N THR A 147 -17.61 -1.90 0.84
CA THR A 147 -18.78 -2.23 0.01
C THR A 147 -18.64 -1.80 -1.46
N PHE A 148 -17.68 -0.94 -1.79
CA PHE A 148 -17.42 -0.43 -3.15
C PHE A 148 -15.93 -0.43 -3.48
N GLY A 149 -15.58 -0.29 -4.77
CA GLY A 149 -14.18 -0.25 -5.20
C GLY A 149 -13.48 -1.60 -5.06
N ALA A 150 -14.21 -2.70 -5.31
CA ALA A 150 -13.65 -4.04 -5.26
C ALA A 150 -12.48 -4.16 -6.24
N MET A 151 -11.32 -4.51 -5.71
CA MET A 151 -10.12 -4.79 -6.49
C MET A 151 -9.46 -6.02 -5.88
N PRO A 152 -9.52 -7.17 -6.57
CA PRO A 152 -8.77 -8.36 -6.19
C PRO A 152 -7.27 -8.05 -6.11
N SER A 153 -6.56 -8.68 -5.16
CA SER A 153 -5.11 -8.50 -4.98
C SER A 153 -4.33 -8.84 -6.25
N ALA A 154 -4.71 -9.91 -6.95
CA ALA A 154 -4.11 -10.32 -8.21
C ALA A 154 -4.25 -9.26 -9.32
N ALA A 155 -5.44 -8.66 -9.46
CA ALA A 155 -5.67 -7.57 -10.42
C ALA A 155 -4.83 -6.32 -10.07
N GLY A 156 -4.74 -6.01 -8.77
CA GLY A 156 -3.87 -4.95 -8.25
C GLY A 156 -2.39 -5.19 -8.57
N GLN A 157 -1.93 -6.43 -8.44
CA GLN A 157 -0.54 -6.79 -8.73
C GLN A 157 -0.23 -6.67 -10.23
N ILE A 158 -1.10 -7.20 -11.11
CA ILE A 158 -0.94 -7.05 -12.56
C ILE A 158 -0.86 -5.57 -12.96
N LEU A 159 -1.72 -4.72 -12.39
CA LEU A 159 -1.72 -3.30 -12.71
C LEU A 159 -0.44 -2.59 -12.22
N LYS A 160 0.07 -2.95 -11.04
CA LYS A 160 1.34 -2.45 -10.50
C LYS A 160 2.52 -2.86 -11.39
N ASP A 161 2.60 -4.13 -11.76
CA ASP A 161 3.71 -4.68 -12.54
C ASP A 161 3.72 -4.11 -13.96
N PHE A 162 2.54 -4.06 -14.60
CA PHE A 162 2.37 -3.45 -15.92
C PHE A 162 2.70 -1.95 -15.89
N GLY A 163 2.18 -1.21 -14.91
CA GLY A 163 2.44 0.22 -14.77
C GLY A 163 3.93 0.53 -14.54
N LEU A 164 4.59 -0.27 -13.71
CA LEU A 164 6.03 -0.17 -13.45
C LEU A 164 6.85 -0.45 -14.72
N ALA A 165 6.53 -1.52 -15.44
CA ALA A 165 7.21 -1.90 -16.68
C ALA A 165 7.04 -0.83 -17.78
N ALA A 166 5.81 -0.35 -17.97
CA ALA A 166 5.50 0.73 -18.91
C ALA A 166 6.24 2.02 -18.54
N PHE A 167 6.26 2.40 -17.26
CA PHE A 167 6.99 3.57 -16.79
C PHE A 167 8.49 3.47 -17.08
N VAL A 168 9.11 2.32 -16.76
CA VAL A 168 10.54 2.08 -17.03
C VAL A 168 10.83 2.13 -18.53
N ALA A 169 9.97 1.53 -19.36
CA ALA A 169 10.12 1.56 -20.81
C ALA A 169 10.03 2.99 -21.38
N CYS A 170 9.02 3.77 -20.97
CA CYS A 170 8.83 5.15 -21.44
C CYS A 170 9.98 6.08 -20.99
N VAL A 171 10.41 5.98 -19.73
CA VAL A 171 11.54 6.78 -19.21
C VAL A 171 12.84 6.37 -19.89
N GLY A 172 13.07 5.07 -20.10
CA GLY A 172 14.24 4.56 -20.81
C GLY A 172 14.31 5.05 -22.26
N LEU A 173 13.20 4.99 -23.00
CA LEU A 173 13.14 5.48 -24.39
C LEU A 173 13.33 7.00 -24.48
N SER A 174 12.67 7.76 -23.59
CA SER A 174 12.74 9.24 -23.62
C SER A 174 14.10 9.79 -23.18
N SER A 175 14.71 9.20 -22.15
CA SER A 175 15.96 9.69 -21.57
C SER A 175 17.20 9.05 -22.22
N GLY A 176 17.06 7.91 -22.89
CA GLY A 176 18.19 7.16 -23.45
C GLY A 176 18.96 7.92 -24.53
N ALA A 177 18.26 8.60 -25.45
CA ALA A 177 18.91 9.39 -26.50
C ALA A 177 19.69 10.58 -25.92
N GLN A 178 19.11 11.28 -24.94
CA GLN A 178 19.79 12.40 -24.25
C GLN A 178 20.99 11.93 -23.41
N ALA A 179 20.91 10.75 -22.80
CA ALA A 179 22.04 10.18 -22.08
C ALA A 179 23.22 9.90 -23.02
N TRP A 180 22.95 9.38 -24.22
CA TRP A 180 23.98 9.13 -25.22
C TRP A 180 24.64 10.41 -25.72
N THR A 181 23.86 11.44 -26.04
CA THR A 181 24.40 12.73 -26.49
C THR A 181 25.23 13.42 -25.40
N THR A 182 24.76 13.37 -24.15
CA THR A 182 25.48 13.93 -22.99
C THR A 182 26.82 13.24 -22.76
N LEU A 183 26.85 11.90 -22.91
CA LEU A 183 28.08 11.12 -22.75
C LEU A 183 29.12 11.47 -23.83
N GLN A 184 28.67 11.69 -25.08
CA GLN A 184 29.56 12.12 -26.16
C GLN A 184 30.14 13.53 -25.92
N GLN A 185 29.33 14.46 -25.42
CA GLN A 185 29.74 15.86 -25.24
C GLN A 185 30.61 16.08 -24.01
N SER A 186 30.28 15.42 -22.90
CA SER A 186 30.90 15.72 -21.60
C SER A 186 31.82 14.61 -21.07
N GLY A 187 31.96 13.52 -21.84
CA GLY A 187 32.78 12.37 -21.50
C GLY A 187 32.26 11.56 -20.30
N ALA A 188 32.97 10.50 -19.96
CA ALA A 188 32.63 9.61 -18.85
C ALA A 188 32.66 10.29 -17.46
N ALA A 189 33.29 11.47 -17.34
CA ALA A 189 33.40 12.22 -16.09
C ALA A 189 32.04 12.66 -15.53
N ILE A 190 31.11 13.11 -16.39
CA ILE A 190 29.74 13.47 -15.95
C ILE A 190 28.98 12.23 -15.47
N PHE A 191 29.21 11.07 -16.09
CA PHE A 191 28.57 9.83 -15.66
C PHE A 191 29.02 9.45 -14.24
N VAL A 192 30.34 9.51 -13.97
CA VAL A 192 30.89 9.21 -12.63
C VAL A 192 30.42 10.24 -11.60
N LEU A 193 30.44 11.54 -11.93
CA LEU A 193 29.93 12.58 -11.04
C LEU A 193 28.43 12.39 -10.73
N GLY A 194 27.61 12.08 -11.73
CA GLY A 194 26.20 11.77 -11.54
C GLY A 194 25.98 10.54 -10.65
N LEU A 195 26.81 9.50 -10.83
CA LEU A 195 26.79 8.32 -9.97
C LEU A 195 27.13 8.66 -8.52
N VAL A 196 28.15 9.48 -8.29
CA VAL A 196 28.56 9.90 -6.94
C VAL A 196 27.48 10.77 -6.29
N VAL A 197 27.00 11.80 -7.00
CA VAL A 197 25.97 12.73 -6.50
C VAL A 197 24.65 12.02 -6.21
N THR A 198 24.36 10.91 -6.90
CA THR A 198 23.19 10.09 -6.58
C THR A 198 23.50 9.13 -5.42
N LEU A 199 24.52 8.28 -5.53
CA LEU A 199 24.78 7.23 -4.53
C LEU A 199 25.15 7.77 -3.16
N VAL A 200 25.95 8.84 -3.07
CA VAL A 200 26.45 9.34 -1.78
C VAL A 200 25.29 9.80 -0.87
N PRO A 201 24.37 10.69 -1.28
CA PRO A 201 23.22 11.06 -0.45
C PRO A 201 22.32 9.88 -0.10
N LEU A 202 22.14 8.91 -1.01
CA LEU A 202 21.34 7.72 -0.76
C LEU A 202 21.96 6.84 0.33
N VAL A 203 23.27 6.58 0.26
CA VAL A 203 23.98 5.78 1.26
C VAL A 203 24.01 6.52 2.60
N LEU A 204 24.27 7.83 2.60
CA LEU A 204 24.26 8.63 3.83
C LEU A 204 22.89 8.64 4.50
N THR A 205 21.80 8.83 3.75
CA THR A 205 20.43 8.80 4.29
C THR A 205 20.04 7.40 4.76
N LEU A 206 20.46 6.33 4.07
CA LEU A 206 20.26 4.96 4.52
C LEU A 206 20.97 4.69 5.85
N LEU A 207 22.25 5.07 5.96
CA LEU A 207 23.04 4.91 7.18
C LEU A 207 22.46 5.73 8.33
N PHE A 208 22.08 6.98 8.08
CA PHE A 208 21.45 7.83 9.08
C PHE A 208 20.11 7.24 9.56
N GLY A 209 19.27 6.76 8.64
CA GLY A 209 18.02 6.08 8.96
C GLY A 209 18.20 4.84 9.81
N ARG A 210 19.22 4.02 9.50
CA ARG A 210 19.50 2.77 10.23
C ARG A 210 20.13 3.02 11.59
N TYR A 211 21.18 3.85 11.65
CA TYR A 211 22.02 3.97 12.84
C TYR A 211 21.58 5.09 13.79
N VAL A 212 21.06 6.20 13.27
CA VAL A 212 20.65 7.35 14.10
C VAL A 212 19.18 7.24 14.47
N LEU A 213 18.30 7.04 13.47
CA LEU A 213 16.86 6.95 13.68
C LEU A 213 16.39 5.56 14.15
N ARG A 214 17.30 4.56 14.18
CA ARG A 214 17.03 3.18 14.62
C ARG A 214 15.82 2.55 13.92
N TYR A 215 15.64 2.82 12.64
CA TYR A 215 14.59 2.15 11.87
C TYR A 215 14.99 0.68 11.63
N ASP A 216 14.24 -0.24 12.25
CA ASP A 216 14.43 -1.69 12.10
C ASP A 216 13.68 -2.30 10.92
N ASN A 217 12.59 -1.65 10.49
CA ASN A 217 11.81 -2.14 9.36
C ASN A 217 12.42 -1.68 8.02
N ALA A 218 13.14 -2.59 7.37
CA ALA A 218 13.79 -2.35 6.09
C ALA A 218 12.81 -1.93 4.97
N ALA A 219 11.58 -2.48 4.95
CA ALA A 219 10.60 -2.19 3.91
C ALA A 219 10.06 -0.74 4.02
N ILE A 220 9.85 -0.24 5.24
CA ILE A 220 9.43 1.15 5.49
C ILE A 220 10.55 2.11 5.13
N LEU A 221 11.78 1.82 5.55
CA LEU A 221 12.95 2.65 5.25
C LEU A 221 13.21 2.71 3.74
N ALA A 222 13.16 1.58 3.04
CA ALA A 222 13.34 1.52 1.59
C ALA A 222 12.22 2.25 0.82
N GLY A 223 10.98 2.18 1.31
CA GLY A 223 9.86 2.96 0.77
C GLY A 223 10.09 4.47 0.93
N ALA A 224 10.54 4.90 2.12
CA ALA A 224 10.87 6.31 2.39
C ALA A 224 12.05 6.82 1.52
N LEU A 225 13.10 6.00 1.37
CA LEU A 225 14.26 6.37 0.55
C LEU A 225 13.90 6.49 -0.93
N SER A 226 13.13 5.53 -1.47
CA SER A 226 12.68 5.59 -2.86
C SER A 226 11.75 6.78 -3.12
N GLY A 227 10.90 7.15 -2.15
CA GLY A 227 10.04 8.35 -2.25
C GLY A 227 10.83 9.65 -2.18
N SER A 228 11.83 9.75 -1.30
CA SER A 228 12.69 10.95 -1.19
C SER A 228 13.46 11.27 -2.48
N ARG A 229 13.74 10.24 -3.29
CA ARG A 229 14.42 10.35 -4.59
C ARG A 229 13.45 10.45 -5.77
N SER A 230 12.14 10.44 -5.52
CA SER A 230 11.11 10.36 -6.56
C SER A 230 11.34 9.19 -7.52
N ALA A 231 11.89 8.07 -7.02
CA ALA A 231 12.34 6.94 -7.81
C ALA A 231 11.26 5.83 -7.88
N ASN A 232 10.25 6.03 -8.72
CA ASN A 232 9.14 5.09 -8.92
C ASN A 232 9.60 3.65 -9.26
N PRO A 233 10.65 3.42 -10.09
CA PRO A 233 11.14 2.07 -10.38
C PRO A 233 11.68 1.35 -9.15
N ALA A 234 12.42 2.09 -8.31
CA ALA A 234 12.96 1.56 -7.06
C ALA A 234 11.84 1.23 -6.08
N PHE A 235 10.79 2.06 -6.01
CA PHE A 235 9.62 1.78 -5.18
C PHE A 235 8.88 0.50 -5.61
N GLY A 236 8.72 0.26 -6.92
CA GLY A 236 8.16 -0.99 -7.43
C GLY A 236 8.99 -2.22 -7.04
N ALA A 237 10.32 -2.14 -7.14
CA ALA A 237 11.20 -3.23 -6.68
C ALA A 237 11.12 -3.44 -5.15
N VAL A 238 10.91 -2.39 -4.36
CA VAL A 238 10.70 -2.47 -2.91
C VAL A 238 9.36 -3.14 -2.59
N LEU A 239 8.29 -2.81 -3.32
CA LEU A 239 6.99 -3.48 -3.18
C LEU A 239 7.07 -4.97 -3.49
N ASP A 240 7.72 -5.33 -4.60
CA ASP A 240 7.92 -6.73 -5.00
C ASP A 240 8.71 -7.51 -3.94
N LYS A 241 9.82 -6.95 -3.45
CA LYS A 241 10.60 -7.55 -2.36
C LYS A 241 9.88 -7.59 -1.02
N ALA A 242 9.03 -6.62 -0.71
CA ALA A 242 8.25 -6.59 0.52
C ALA A 242 7.07 -7.58 0.47
N GLY A 243 6.55 -7.88 -0.72
CA GLY A 243 5.40 -8.75 -0.93
C GLY A 243 4.08 -8.20 -0.36
N ASN A 244 4.04 -6.91 -0.01
CA ASN A 244 2.86 -6.25 0.57
C ASN A 244 2.89 -4.74 0.31
N SER A 245 1.76 -4.08 0.54
CA SER A 245 1.59 -2.66 0.26
C SER A 245 2.07 -1.71 1.38
N VAL A 246 2.70 -2.20 2.45
CA VAL A 246 3.19 -1.38 3.58
C VAL A 246 4.14 -0.25 3.17
N PRO A 247 5.09 -0.44 2.22
CA PRO A 247 6.02 0.61 1.80
C PRO A 247 5.34 1.80 1.09
N THR A 248 4.07 1.68 0.68
CA THR A 248 3.35 2.72 -0.07
C THR A 248 3.13 3.99 0.73
N VAL A 249 2.84 3.85 2.03
CA VAL A 249 2.60 5.00 2.92
C VAL A 249 3.86 5.87 3.08
N PRO A 250 5.02 5.34 3.52
CA PRO A 250 6.22 6.14 3.66
C PRO A 250 6.72 6.70 2.32
N PHE A 251 6.53 5.96 1.22
CA PHE A 251 6.82 6.46 -0.13
C PHE A 251 5.99 7.71 -0.46
N ALA A 252 4.67 7.66 -0.28
CA ALA A 252 3.78 8.79 -0.60
C ALA A 252 4.12 10.05 0.21
N ILE A 253 4.40 9.90 1.50
CA ILE A 253 4.76 11.03 2.38
C ILE A 253 6.08 11.66 1.93
N THR A 254 7.13 10.84 1.76
CA THR A 254 8.45 11.34 1.39
C THR A 254 8.49 11.91 -0.04
N TYR A 255 7.71 11.34 -0.97
CA TYR A 255 7.55 11.86 -2.32
C TYR A 255 6.89 13.25 -2.32
N ALA A 256 5.81 13.43 -1.56
CA ALA A 256 5.14 14.72 -1.43
C ALA A 256 6.08 15.76 -0.81
N MET A 257 6.81 15.40 0.25
CA MET A 257 7.80 16.27 0.86
C MET A 257 8.93 16.62 -0.12
N ALA A 258 9.44 15.66 -0.89
CA ALA A 258 10.49 15.89 -1.87
C ALA A 258 10.05 16.89 -2.94
N ASN A 259 8.84 16.77 -3.48
CA ASN A 259 8.32 17.72 -4.48
C ASN A 259 8.15 19.13 -3.90
N VAL A 260 7.66 19.24 -2.66
CA VAL A 260 7.50 20.55 -1.98
C VAL A 260 8.87 21.19 -1.72
N LEU A 261 9.82 20.44 -1.14
CA LEU A 261 11.17 20.93 -0.88
C LEU A 261 11.89 21.31 -2.17
N LEU A 262 11.81 20.49 -3.22
CA LEU A 262 12.42 20.79 -4.53
C LEU A 262 11.87 22.11 -5.10
N THR A 263 10.57 22.32 -4.99
CA THR A 263 9.92 23.54 -5.49
C THR A 263 10.34 24.79 -4.72
N ILE A 264 10.63 24.67 -3.42
CA ILE A 264 11.09 25.80 -2.59
C ILE A 264 12.60 26.03 -2.75
N LEU A 265 13.40 24.96 -2.80
CA LEU A 265 14.85 25.07 -2.93
C LEU A 265 15.28 25.66 -4.27
N GLY A 266 14.56 25.38 -5.37
CA GLY A 266 14.92 25.92 -6.69
C GLY A 266 15.06 27.45 -6.70
N PRO A 267 14.00 28.21 -6.36
CA PRO A 267 14.05 29.66 -6.23
C PRO A 267 14.99 30.15 -5.14
N LEU A 268 15.11 29.43 -4.02
CA LEU A 268 15.99 29.82 -2.92
C LEU A 268 17.47 29.72 -3.32
N VAL A 269 17.87 28.68 -4.05
CA VAL A 269 19.23 28.54 -4.58
C VAL A 269 19.50 29.58 -5.65
N VAL A 270 18.55 29.82 -6.57
CA VAL A 270 18.69 30.84 -7.63
C VAL A 270 18.73 32.26 -7.06
N GLY A 271 18.04 32.54 -5.95
CA GLY A 271 18.09 33.84 -5.29
C GLY A 271 19.32 34.06 -4.39
N LEU A 272 20.09 33.00 -4.12
CA LEU A 272 21.29 33.02 -3.26
C LEU A 272 22.60 33.01 -4.07
N VAL A 273 22.53 32.70 -5.38
CA VAL A 273 23.61 32.77 -6.37
C VAL A 273 23.45 34.01 -7.23
#